data_AF-A0AAW6VS36-F1
#
_entry.id   AF-A0AAW6VS36-F1
#
_cell.length_a   1.000
_cell.length_b   1.000
_cell.length_c   1.000
_cell.angle_alpha   90.00
_cell.angle_beta   90.00
_cell.angle_gamma   90.00
#
_symmetry.space_group_name_H-M   'P 1'
#
loop_
_entity.id
_entity.type
_entity.pdbx_description
1 polymer ?
#
loop_
_entity_poly.entity_id
_entity_poly.type
_entity_poly.pdbx_seq_one_letter_code
_entity_poly.pdbx_strand_id
1 'polypeptide(L)' 'MMILSELGKTIKSVRQQKGLSQEILAQEANISRATLSKLENGYIANISIVTVNQILSLLGYEIDIKPTNPFMT' A
#
# COMPACT_ATOMS: atom_id res chain seq x y z
N MET A 1 2.34 15.12 -2.34
CA MET A 1 2.38 13.65 -2.21
C MET A 1 1.03 13.09 -1.73
N MET A 2 -0.08 13.44 -2.41
CA MET A 2 -1.44 13.06 -2.00
C MET A 2 -1.68 11.55 -2.24
N ILE A 3 -1.29 11.07 -3.43
CA ILE A 3 -1.42 9.69 -3.89
C ILE A 3 -0.83 8.67 -2.90
N LEU A 4 0.39 8.88 -2.40
CA LEU A 4 1.04 7.93 -1.50
C LEU A 4 0.32 7.83 -0.15
N SER A 5 -0.18 8.95 0.36
CA SER A 5 -0.93 8.96 1.62
C SER A 5 -2.29 8.28 1.49
N GLU A 6 -2.96 8.42 0.35
CA GLU A 6 -4.24 7.75 0.06
C GLU A 6 -4.05 6.25 -0.14
N LEU A 7 -3.00 5.86 -0.88
CA LEU A 7 -2.61 4.46 -1.03
C LEU A 7 -2.29 3.83 0.33
N GLY A 8 -1.49 4.50 1.16
CA GLY A 8 -1.14 4.03 2.50
C GLY A 8 -2.37 3.81 3.39
N LYS A 9 -3.30 4.77 3.39
CA LYS A 9 -4.58 4.65 4.11
C LYS A 9 -5.42 3.48 3.60
N THR A 10 -5.45 3.28 2.28
CA THR A 10 -6.19 2.17 1.66
C THR A 10 -5.62 0.83 2.08
N ILE A 11 -4.30 0.66 1.98
CA ILE A 11 -3.59 -0.55 2.44
C ILE A 11 -3.89 -0.83 3.92
N LYS A 12 -3.80 0.20 4.78
CA LYS A 12 -4.09 0.07 6.21
C LYS A 12 -5.53 -0.39 6.46
N SER A 13 -6.49 0.23 5.79
CA SER A 13 -7.91 -0.09 5.93
C SER A 13 -8.20 -1.53 5.52
N VAL A 14 -7.73 -1.94 4.35
CA VAL A 14 -7.93 -3.30 3.85
C VAL A 14 -7.25 -4.34 4.74
N ARG A 15 -6.01 -4.07 5.19
CA ARG A 15 -5.31 -4.94 6.15
C ARG A 15 -6.14 -5.15 7.43
N GLN A 16 -6.70 -4.08 7.98
CA GLN A 16 -7.53 -4.14 9.19
C GLN A 16 -8.84 -4.89 8.97
N GLN A 17 -9.49 -4.70 7.82
CA GLN A 17 -10.70 -5.45 7.44
C GLN A 17 -10.45 -6.96 7.36
N LYS A 18 -9.24 -7.36 6.94
CA LYS A 18 -8.80 -8.77 6.95
C LYS A 18 -8.30 -9.28 8.30
N GLY A 19 -8.31 -8.45 9.36
CA GLY A 19 -7.83 -8.84 10.69
C GLY A 19 -6.32 -9.06 10.78
N LEU A 20 -5.54 -8.61 9.80
CA LEU A 20 -4.09 -8.82 9.77
C LEU A 20 -3.35 -7.77 10.61
N SER A 21 -2.37 -8.19 11.40
CA SER A 21 -1.44 -7.26 12.03
C SER A 21 -0.44 -6.71 11.00
N GLN A 22 0.21 -5.58 11.31
CA GLN A 22 1.28 -5.08 10.46
C GLN A 22 2.47 -6.06 10.41
N GLU A 23 2.73 -6.78 11.49
CA GLU A 23 3.81 -7.77 11.54
C GLU A 23 3.56 -8.90 10.54
N ILE A 24 2.33 -9.45 10.53
CA ILE A 24 1.94 -10.53 9.63
C ILE A 24 2.04 -10.08 8.17
N LEU A 25 1.41 -8.96 7.81
CA LEU A 25 1.46 -8.50 6.42
C LEU A 25 2.88 -8.15 5.97
N ALA A 26 3.70 -7.57 6.84
CA ALA A 26 5.08 -7.24 6.52
C ALA A 26 5.93 -8.50 6.28
N GLN A 27 5.75 -9.52 7.12
CA GLN A 27 6.42 -10.82 6.96
C GLN A 27 6.05 -11.47 5.62
N GLU A 28 4.76 -11.56 5.30
CA GLU A 28 4.26 -12.14 4.04
C GLU A 28 4.72 -11.34 2.81
N ALA A 29 4.86 -10.01 2.96
CA ALA A 29 5.35 -9.13 1.91
C ALA A 29 6.90 -9.04 1.84
N ASN A 30 7.61 -9.79 2.68
CA ASN A 30 9.07 -9.77 2.80
C ASN A 30 9.65 -8.36 2.99
N ILE A 31 9.04 -7.57 3.88
CA ILE A 31 9.51 -6.23 4.27
C ILE A 31 9.54 -6.07 5.79
N SER A 32 10.25 -5.05 6.27
CA SER A 32 10.19 -4.72 7.68
C SER A 32 8.81 -4.15 8.06
N ARG A 33 8.34 -4.45 9.28
CA ARG A 33 7.13 -3.82 9.84
C ARG A 33 7.26 -2.29 9.89
N ALA A 34 8.46 -1.75 10.07
CA ALA A 34 8.73 -0.31 10.00
C ALA A 34 8.47 0.27 8.59
N THR A 35 8.86 -0.46 7.54
CA THR A 35 8.57 -0.10 6.13
C THR A 35 7.07 -0.04 5.89
N LEU A 36 6.34 -1.09 6.30
CA LEU A 36 4.87 -1.11 6.18
C LEU A 36 4.23 0.03 6.96
N SER A 37 4.69 0.30 8.19
CA SER A 37 4.19 1.41 9.00
C SER A 37 4.44 2.77 8.34
N LYS A 38 5.62 3.01 7.75
CA LYS A 38 5.91 4.25 7.03
C LYS A 38 5.02 4.39 5.78
N LEU A 39 4.80 3.30 5.04
CA LEU A 39 3.90 3.26 3.90
C LEU A 39 2.46 3.60 4.30
N GLU A 40 1.90 2.91 5.30
CA GLU A 40 0.51 3.10 5.77
C GLU A 40 0.23 4.52 6.27
N ASN A 41 1.26 5.23 6.74
CA ASN A 41 1.16 6.61 7.21
C ASN A 41 1.63 7.66 6.17
N GLY A 42 2.03 7.24 4.96
CA GLY A 42 2.43 8.15 3.89
C GLY A 42 3.81 8.81 4.07
N TYR A 43 4.67 8.28 4.95
CA TYR A 43 5.99 8.83 5.28
C TYR A 43 7.15 8.13 4.55
N ILE A 44 6.88 7.23 3.62
CA ILE A 44 7.93 6.52 2.89
C ILE A 44 8.42 7.34 1.68
N ALA A 45 9.69 7.72 1.68
CA ALA A 45 10.27 8.52 0.60
C ALA A 45 10.46 7.69 -0.67
N ASN A 46 10.91 6.43 -0.52
CA ASN A 46 11.20 5.52 -1.63
C ASN A 46 10.64 4.13 -1.31
N ILE A 47 9.71 3.65 -2.15
CA ILE A 47 9.23 2.27 -2.14
C ILE A 47 9.15 1.79 -3.60
N SER A 48 9.54 0.54 -3.84
CA SER A 48 9.46 -0.02 -5.19
C SER A 48 8.02 -0.37 -5.55
N ILE A 49 7.66 -0.23 -6.83
CA ILE A 49 6.36 -0.67 -7.34
C ILE A 49 6.13 -2.17 -7.13
N VAL A 50 7.20 -2.97 -7.17
CA VAL A 50 7.17 -4.42 -6.92
C VAL A 50 6.71 -4.70 -5.49
N THR A 51 7.25 -3.98 -4.51
CA THR A 51 6.84 -4.10 -3.11
C THR A 51 5.37 -3.69 -2.91
N VAL A 52 4.94 -2.60 -3.55
CA VAL A 52 3.54 -2.18 -3.50
C VAL A 52 2.62 -3.25 -4.10
N ASN A 53 2.98 -3.79 -5.26
CA ASN A 53 2.22 -4.85 -5.92
C ASN A 53 2.14 -6.12 -5.06
N GLN A 54 3.23 -6.51 -4.40
CA GLN A 54 3.27 -7.65 -3.48
C GLN A 54 2.29 -7.47 -2.32
N ILE A 55 2.31 -6.30 -1.67
CA ILE A 55 1.39 -5.98 -0.56
C ILE A 55 -0.06 -6.03 -1.03
N LEU A 56 -0.36 -5.40 -2.18
CA LEU A 56 -1.71 -5.39 -2.74
C LEU A 56 -2.18 -6.81 -3.07
N SER A 57 -1.32 -7.64 -3.66
CA SER A 57 -1.65 -9.03 -4.02
C SER A 57 -2.03 -9.86 -2.79
N LEU A 58 -1.29 -9.73 -1.69
CA LEU A 58 -1.63 -10.38 -0.41
C LEU A 58 -2.97 -9.89 0.16
N LEU A 59 -3.31 -8.64 -0.12
CA LEU A 59 -4.59 -8.06 0.24
C LEU A 59 -5.70 -8.37 -0.78
N GLY A 60 -5.42 -9.07 -1.88
CA GLY A 60 -6.39 -9.41 -2.92
C GLY A 60 -6.70 -8.25 -3.89
N TYR A 61 -5.74 -7.36 -4.08
CA TYR A 61 -5.80 -6.21 -4.98
C TYR A 61 -4.66 -6.27 -5.99
N GLU A 62 -4.84 -5.58 -7.12
CA GLU A 62 -3.84 -5.43 -8.16
C GLU A 62 -3.67 -3.96 -8.54
N ILE A 63 -2.55 -3.66 -9.20
CA ILE A 63 -2.29 -2.35 -9.78
C ILE A 63 -2.93 -2.30 -11.17
N ASP A 64 -3.72 -1.27 -11.42
CA ASP A 64 -4.38 -1.03 -12.71
C ASP A 64 -3.93 0.31 -13.31
N ILE A 65 -3.88 0.39 -14.64
CA ILE A 65 -3.50 1.59 -15.40
C ILE A 65 -4.74 2.08 -16.14
N LYS A 66 -5.21 3.28 -15.78
CA LYS A 66 -6.37 3.92 -16.42
C LYS A 66 -5.95 5.16 -17.19
N PRO A 67 -6.62 5.49 -18.31
CA PRO A 67 -6.42 6.77 -18.99
C PRO A 67 -6.67 7.93 -18.02
N THR A 68 -5.80 8.93 -18.04
CA THR A 68 -6.00 10.15 -17.25
C THR A 68 -7.23 10.87 -17.77
N ASN A 69 -8.13 11.30 -16.88
CA ASN A 69 -9.24 12.18 -17.27
C ASN A 69 -8.72 13.64 -17.29
N PRO A 70 -8.59 14.30 -18.45
CA PRO A 70 -8.08 15.66 -18.52
C PRO A 70 -9.01 16.72 -17.89
N PHE A 71 -10.20 16.33 -17.42
CA PHE A 71 -11.20 17.23 -16.83
C PHE A 71 -11.42 17.04 -15.32
N MET A 72 -10.62 16.20 -14.64
CA MET A 72 -10.67 16.03 -13.18
C MET A 72 -9.39 16.59 -12.54
N THR A 73 -9.53 17.66 -11.77
CA THR A 73 -8.55 18.17 -10.79
C THR A 73 -9.17 18.18 -9.41
#